data_AF-A0A840IQP6-F1
#
_entry.id   AF-A0A840IQP6-F1
#
_cell.length_a   1.000
_cell.length_b   1.000
_cell.length_c   1.000
_cell.angle_alpha   90.00
_cell.angle_beta   90.00
_cell.angle_gamma   90.00
#
_symmetry.space_group_name_H-M   'P 1'
#
loop_
_entity.id
_entity.type
_entity.pdbx_description
1 polymer ?
#
loop_
_entity_poly.entity_id
_entity_poly.type
_entity_poly.pdbx_seq_one_letter_code
_entity_poly.pdbx_strand_id
1 'polypeptide(L)'
;MATIPPGQGRPTGPELAVPPPLPFDPELATALAELVDAGPVVPSLTPDMIPPIRSTAVRSVRLTPGRLGRDGRFEVAELPVPGRGVAPEVRVLICRPAGAA
;
A
#
# COMPACT_ATOMS: atom_id res chain seq x y z
N MET A 1 2.47 -38.82 -5.00
CA MET A 1 1.84 -37.69 -5.69
C MET A 1 0.40 -37.60 -5.20
N ALA A 2 0.05 -36.57 -4.43
CA ALA A 2 -1.30 -36.37 -3.91
C ALA A 2 -2.01 -35.30 -4.75
N THR A 3 -3.11 -35.69 -5.39
CA THR A 3 -3.97 -34.82 -6.21
C THR A 3 -4.86 -33.97 -5.29
N ILE A 4 -4.81 -32.64 -5.42
CA ILE A 4 -5.70 -31.70 -4.73
C ILE A 4 -6.99 -31.55 -5.57
N PRO A 5 -8.20 -31.74 -5.01
CA PRO A 5 -9.43 -31.57 -5.76
C PRO A 5 -9.74 -30.08 -6.03
N PRO A 6 -10.24 -29.73 -7.23
CA PRO A 6 -10.65 -28.36 -7.53
C PRO A 6 -12.02 -28.07 -6.92
N GLY A 7 -12.16 -26.91 -6.27
CA GLY A 7 -13.46 -26.40 -5.83
C GLY A 7 -13.79 -26.67 -4.36
N GLN A 8 -13.02 -26.09 -3.44
CA GLN A 8 -13.60 -25.74 -2.15
C GLN A 8 -14.34 -24.41 -2.34
N GLY A 9 -15.65 -24.54 -2.58
CA GLY A 9 -16.56 -23.43 -2.74
C GLY A 9 -16.51 -22.48 -1.55
N ARG A 10 -16.76 -21.20 -1.83
CA ARG A 10 -17.09 -20.18 -0.82
C ARG A 10 -18.04 -20.81 0.21
N PRO A 11 -17.77 -20.75 1.51
CA PRO A 11 -18.73 -21.25 2.48
C PRO A 11 -20.06 -20.49 2.28
N THR A 12 -21.14 -21.22 2.00
CA THR A 12 -22.49 -20.67 1.72
C THR A 12 -23.42 -20.86 2.91
N GLY A 13 -22.88 -20.85 4.13
CA GLY A 13 -23.69 -20.85 5.35
C GLY A 13 -24.43 -19.52 5.50
N PRO A 14 -25.61 -19.51 6.15
CA PRO A 14 -26.35 -18.26 6.46
C PRO A 14 -25.54 -17.28 7.33
N GLU A 15 -24.47 -17.74 7.97
CA GLU A 15 -23.51 -16.96 8.75
C GLU A 15 -22.62 -16.03 7.90
N LEU A 16 -22.60 -16.20 6.57
CA LEU A 16 -21.81 -15.39 5.62
C LEU A 16 -22.68 -14.45 4.78
N ALA A 17 -23.93 -14.21 5.19
CA ALA A 17 -24.72 -13.11 4.66
C ALA A 17 -23.93 -11.81 4.90
N VAL A 18 -23.42 -11.21 3.82
CA VAL A 18 -22.69 -9.94 3.90
C VAL A 18 -23.66 -8.91 4.46
N PRO A 19 -23.42 -8.35 5.66
CA PRO A 19 -24.28 -7.30 6.18
C PRO A 19 -24.27 -6.12 5.21
N PRO A 20 -25.32 -5.29 5.19
CA PRO A 20 -25.28 -4.06 4.38
C PRO A 20 -24.00 -3.28 4.71
N PRO A 21 -23.34 -2.70 3.70
CA PRO A 21 -22.10 -1.97 3.93
C PRO A 21 -22.32 -0.88 4.98
N LEU A 22 -21.34 -0.71 5.85
CA LEU A 22 -21.34 0.41 6.79
C LEU A 22 -21.40 1.73 6.00
N PRO A 23 -22.05 2.77 6.55
CA PRO A 23 -22.03 4.08 5.93
C PRO A 23 -20.58 4.53 5.72
N PHE A 24 -20.31 5.10 4.55
CA PHE A 24 -19.00 5.64 4.23
C PHE A 24 -18.75 6.92 5.03
N ASP A 25 -17.52 7.11 5.49
CA ASP A 25 -17.14 8.31 6.24
C ASP A 25 -17.29 9.55 5.33
N PRO A 26 -18.10 10.55 5.71
CA PRO A 26 -18.31 11.75 4.89
C PRO A 26 -17.05 12.62 4.73
N GLU A 27 -16.12 12.61 5.69
CA GLU A 27 -14.86 13.34 5.57
C GLU A 27 -13.98 12.71 4.49
N LEU A 28 -13.91 11.37 4.48
CA LEU A 28 -13.22 10.63 3.42
C LEU A 28 -13.92 10.78 2.08
N ALA A 29 -15.25 10.83 2.03
CA ALA A 29 -16.00 10.99 0.79
C ALA A 29 -15.60 12.29 0.08
N THR A 30 -15.48 13.36 0.86
CA THR A 30 -15.06 14.68 0.37
C THR A 30 -13.62 14.65 -0.11
N ALA A 31 -12.70 14.09 0.68
CA ALA A 31 -11.28 14.03 0.32
C ALA A 31 -10.99 13.12 -0.89
N LEU A 32 -11.78 12.07 -1.09
CA LEU A 32 -11.59 11.09 -2.17
C LEU A 32 -12.36 11.43 -3.44
N ALA A 33 -13.31 12.37 -3.41
CA ALA A 33 -14.07 12.80 -4.59
C ALA A 33 -13.14 13.27 -5.73
N GLU A 34 -12.10 14.04 -5.40
CA GLU A 34 -11.11 14.51 -6.39
C GLU A 34 -10.37 13.35 -7.07
N LEU A 35 -10.14 12.24 -6.37
CA LEU A 35 -9.46 11.06 -6.91
C LEU A 35 -10.36 10.25 -7.84
N VAL A 36 -11.66 10.24 -7.56
CA VAL A 36 -12.69 9.62 -8.41
C VAL A 36 -12.87 10.42 -9.70
N ASP A 37 -12.80 11.75 -9.62
CA ASP A 37 -12.90 12.64 -10.78
C ASP A 37 -11.60 12.69 -11.63
N ALA A 38 -10.43 12.46 -11.03
CA ALA A 38 -9.12 12.62 -11.65
C ALA A 38 -8.67 11.47 -12.58
N GLY A 39 -9.43 10.38 -12.76
CA GLY A 39 -9.04 9.38 -13.74
C GLY A 39 -9.93 8.15 -13.84
N PRO A 40 -9.84 7.40 -14.96
CA PRO A 40 -10.62 6.20 -15.15
C PRO A 40 -10.29 5.20 -14.05
N VAL A 41 -11.33 4.75 -13.34
CA VAL A 41 -11.31 3.50 -12.57
C VAL A 41 -10.76 2.44 -13.49
N VAL A 42 -9.48 2.08 -13.34
CA VAL A 42 -8.80 1.15 -14.25
C VAL A 42 -9.61 -0.14 -14.20
N PRO A 43 -10.40 -0.50 -15.23
CA PRO A 43 -11.50 -1.44 -15.02
C PRO A 43 -11.00 -2.85 -14.73
N SER A 44 -9.73 -3.13 -14.98
CA SER A 44 -9.06 -4.38 -14.63
C SER A 44 -7.56 -4.16 -14.66
N LEU A 45 -6.90 -4.25 -13.50
CA LEU A 45 -5.43 -4.36 -13.46
C LEU A 45 -5.05 -5.75 -13.95
N THR A 46 -4.32 -5.84 -15.06
CA THR A 46 -3.74 -7.10 -15.55
C THR A 46 -2.24 -7.17 -15.21
N PRO A 47 -1.64 -8.38 -15.11
CA PRO A 47 -0.21 -8.52 -14.82
C PRO A 47 0.70 -7.79 -15.84
N ASP A 48 0.30 -7.76 -17.11
CA ASP A 48 1.05 -7.08 -18.19
C ASP A 48 1.13 -5.56 -17.98
N MET A 49 0.27 -5.00 -17.13
CA MET A 49 0.29 -3.57 -16.78
C MET A 49 1.31 -3.24 -15.68
N ILE A 50 1.93 -4.23 -15.03
CA ILE A 50 2.89 -3.97 -13.93
C ILE A 50 4.11 -3.17 -14.41
N PRO A 51 4.81 -3.51 -15.51
CA PRO A 51 5.94 -2.72 -15.98
C PRO A 51 5.61 -1.25 -16.28
N PRO A 52 4.55 -0.91 -17.05
CA PRO A 52 4.22 0.50 -17.30
C PRO A 52 3.79 1.24 -16.03
N ILE A 53 3.03 0.61 -15.12
CA ILE A 53 2.62 1.24 -13.85
C ILE A 53 3.82 1.53 -12.96
N ARG A 54 4.78 0.61 -12.84
CA ARG A 54 6.00 0.86 -12.05
C ARG A 54 6.80 2.05 -12.60
N SER A 55 6.86 2.19 -13.92
CA SER A 55 7.56 3.31 -14.56
C SER A 55 6.92 4.68 -14.28
N THR A 56 5.58 4.72 -14.18
CA THR A 56 4.83 5.96 -13.89
C THR A 56 4.76 6.26 -12.40
N ALA A 57 4.62 5.24 -11.54
CA ALA A 57 4.57 5.38 -10.08
C ALA A 57 5.86 5.97 -9.49
N VAL A 58 7.02 5.61 -10.05
CA VAL A 58 8.33 6.19 -9.67
C VAL A 58 8.37 7.71 -9.93
N ARG A 59 7.54 8.23 -10.83
CA ARG A 59 7.46 9.66 -11.14
C ARG A 59 6.44 10.41 -10.27
N SER A 60 5.42 9.73 -9.75
CA SER A 60 4.26 10.39 -9.11
C SER A 60 4.35 10.49 -7.58
N VAL A 61 5.00 9.55 -6.89
CA VAL A 61 5.12 9.61 -5.41
C VAL A 61 6.53 10.04 -5.02
N ARG A 62 6.69 11.32 -4.67
CA ARG A 62 7.90 11.83 -4.01
C ARG A 62 7.57 12.32 -2.60
N LEU A 63 7.30 11.39 -1.70
CA LEU A 63 7.37 11.73 -0.28
C LEU A 63 8.86 11.94 0.06
N THR A 64 9.29 13.18 0.21
CA THR A 64 10.67 13.47 0.60
C THR A 64 10.89 13.05 2.06
N PRO A 65 12.05 12.48 2.44
CA PRO A 65 12.34 12.10 3.83
C PRO A 65 12.08 13.21 4.85
N GLY A 66 12.26 14.49 4.49
CA GLY A 66 11.92 15.63 5.36
C GLY A 66 10.45 15.71 5.79
N ARG A 67 9.51 15.17 5.01
CA ARG A 67 8.08 15.09 5.41
C ARG A 67 7.83 14.02 6.46
N LEU A 68 8.73 13.04 6.60
CA LEU A 68 8.60 11.98 7.61
C LEU A 68 8.91 12.47 9.02
N GLY A 69 9.70 13.54 9.16
CA GLY A 69 10.08 14.10 10.46
C GLY A 69 8.93 14.74 11.24
N ARG A 70 7.76 14.92 10.61
CA ARG A 70 6.54 15.51 11.20
C ARG A 70 6.86 16.76 12.05
N ASP A 71 7.42 17.77 11.41
CA ASP A 71 7.75 19.05 12.04
C ASP A 71 8.73 18.91 13.23
N GLY A 72 9.66 17.95 13.14
CA GLY A 72 10.69 17.72 14.15
C GLY A 72 10.26 16.81 15.30
N ARG A 73 9.05 16.24 15.26
CA ARG A 73 8.64 15.22 16.26
C ARG A 73 9.43 13.92 16.14
N PHE A 74 9.93 13.63 14.94
CA PHE A 74 10.77 12.47 14.68
C PHE A 74 12.08 12.89 14.01
N GLU A 75 13.17 12.31 14.51
CA GLU A 75 14.44 12.27 13.80
C GLU A 75 14.42 11.10 12.82
N VAL A 76 14.76 11.37 11.56
CA VAL A 76 14.72 10.38 10.48
C VAL A 76 16.13 10.17 9.93
N ALA A 77 16.61 8.94 9.96
CA ALA A 77 17.89 8.53 9.37
C ALA A 77 17.66 7.46 8.30
N GLU A 78 18.45 7.50 7.24
CA GLU A 78 18.49 6.44 6.22
C GLU A 78 19.78 5.64 6.36
N LEU A 79 19.67 4.33 6.49
CA LEU A 79 20.82 3.44 6.62
C LEU A 79 20.80 2.36 5.53
N PRO A 80 21.94 2.12 4.85
CA PRO A 80 22.11 0.95 4.01
C PRO A 80 22.20 -0.31 4.88
N VAL A 81 21.49 -1.36 4.48
CA VAL A 81 21.55 -2.68 5.11
C VAL A 81 21.82 -3.73 4.02
N PRO A 82 22.81 -4.62 4.20
CA PRO A 82 23.13 -5.63 3.21
C PRO A 82 21.96 -6.58 3.00
N GLY A 83 21.70 -6.92 1.74
CA GLY A 83 20.75 -7.95 1.39
C GLY A 83 21.24 -9.34 1.81
N ARG A 84 20.30 -10.28 1.98
CA ARG A 84 20.65 -11.68 2.30
C ARG A 84 21.12 -12.42 1.04
N GLY A 85 22.29 -13.07 1.12
CA GLY A 85 22.84 -13.86 0.02
C GLY A 85 23.23 -12.98 -1.16
N VAL A 86 22.61 -13.20 -2.32
CA VAL A 86 22.81 -12.41 -3.54
C VAL A 86 21.82 -11.24 -3.68
N ALA A 87 20.95 -11.03 -2.68
CA ALA A 87 20.00 -9.93 -2.71
C ALA A 87 20.72 -8.57 -2.62
N PRO A 88 20.19 -7.53 -3.29
CA PRO A 88 20.80 -6.21 -3.27
C PRO A 88 20.70 -5.56 -1.88
N GLU A 89 21.56 -4.56 -1.65
CA GLU A 89 21.44 -3.66 -0.50
C GLU A 89 20.05 -2.99 -0.47
N VAL A 90 19.47 -2.90 0.72
CA VAL A 90 18.22 -2.19 0.95
C VAL A 90 18.45 -0.99 1.84
N ARG A 91 17.73 0.10 1.57
CA ARG A 91 17.72 1.29 2.43
C ARG A 91 16.65 1.15 3.49
N VAL A 92 17.02 1.34 4.75
CA VAL A 92 16.10 1.35 5.88
C VAL A 92 15.93 2.77 6.37
N LEU A 93 14.69 3.22 6.49
CA LEU A 93 14.34 4.48 7.15
C LEU A 93 14.08 4.21 8.62
N ILE A 94 14.82 4.87 9.50
CA ILE A 94 14.66 4.79 10.94
C ILE A 94 14.06 6.12 11.42
N CYS A 95 12.85 6.05 11.96
CA CYS A 95 12.18 7.19 12.60
C CYS A 95 12.23 7.00 14.12
N ARG A 96 12.89 7.93 14.83
CA ARG A 96 12.96 7.93 16.30
C ARG A 96 12.25 9.17 16.84
N PRO A 97 11.52 9.08 17.97
CA PRO A 97 11.00 10.28 18.63
C PRO A 97 12.15 11.24 18.95
N ALA A 98 12.00 12.51 18.61
CA ALA A 98 12.99 13.53 18.97
C ALA A 98 12.99 13.76 20.49
N GLY A 99 14.17 13.97 21.08
CA GLY A 99 14.32 14.27 22.51
C GLY A 99 14.06 13.11 23.48
N ALA A 100 13.83 11.89 22.97
CA ALA A 100 13.83 10.69 23.79
C ALA A 100 15.28 10.19 23.96
N ALA A 101 15.94 10.69 25.02
CA ALA A 101 17.22 10.18 25.50
C ALA A 101 17.00 9.25 26.70
#